data_AF-A0A941U3F6-F1
#
_entry.id   AF-A0A941U3F6-F1
#
_cell.length_a   1.000
_cell.length_b   1.000
_cell.length_c   1.000
_cell.angle_alpha   90.00
_cell.angle_beta   90.00
_cell.angle_gamma   90.00
#
_symmetry.space_group_name_H-M   'P 1'
#
loop_
_entity.id
_entity.type
_entity.pdbx_description
1 polymer ?
#
loop_
_entity_poly.entity_id
_entity_poly.type
_entity_poly.pdbx_seq_one_letter_code
_entity_poly.pdbx_strand_id
1 'polypeptide(L)'
;LGWFDRWFCSPSNHRVHHAVNDRCVDKNYGGILIVWDRLFGSFVEEDDAEPCVYGTRTPLRSWNPVWANLQVYAELWRDSRRARSWADKLRLWLMPPGWRPAEVAQRWPKPAFDIAGIERYDPQPGRAAQWAAVGLFALAVAGLGLFLWHAHRLDPAAQAGAVAVLIALLWLIGAITQPRAGAAG
;
A
#
# COMPACT_ATOMS: atom_id res chain seq x y z
N LEU A 1 12.96 23.71 -4.47
CA LEU A 1 14.20 23.50 -3.67
C LEU A 1 15.50 23.70 -4.47
N GLY A 2 15.49 24.57 -5.49
CA GLY A 2 16.71 24.99 -6.20
C GLY A 2 17.56 23.83 -6.72
N TRP A 3 18.87 23.87 -6.46
CA TRP A 3 19.83 22.87 -6.92
C TRP A 3 19.60 21.47 -6.31
N PHE A 4 19.12 21.39 -5.07
CA PHE A 4 18.93 20.12 -4.36
C PHE A 4 17.95 19.21 -5.11
N ASP A 5 16.86 19.80 -5.59
CA ASP A 5 15.79 19.13 -6.34
C ASP A 5 16.25 18.55 -7.69
N ARG A 6 17.39 19.01 -8.20
CA ARG A 6 17.98 18.53 -9.45
C ARG A 6 18.75 17.22 -9.27
N TRP A 7 19.31 17.00 -8.09
CA TRP A 7 20.22 15.89 -7.81
C TRP A 7 19.62 14.86 -6.86
N PHE A 8 18.85 15.30 -5.87
CA PHE A 8 18.31 14.47 -4.81
C PHE A 8 16.79 14.34 -4.89
N CYS A 9 16.26 13.24 -4.35
CA CYS A 9 14.84 13.09 -4.10
C CYS A 9 14.44 14.02 -2.96
N SER A 10 13.93 15.20 -3.32
CA SER A 10 13.43 16.17 -2.37
C SER A 10 12.04 15.79 -1.86
N PRO A 11 11.55 16.45 -0.79
CA PRO A 11 10.17 16.31 -0.37
C PRO A 11 9.15 16.54 -1.50
N SER A 12 9.44 17.44 -2.46
CA SER A 12 8.57 17.69 -3.61
C SER A 12 8.58 16.51 -4.60
N ASN A 13 9.78 16.03 -4.96
CA ASN A 13 9.93 14.84 -5.82
C ASN A 13 9.22 13.62 -5.22
N HIS A 14 9.34 13.44 -3.90
CA HIS A 14 8.70 12.37 -3.15
C HIS A 14 7.17 12.51 -3.05
N ARG A 15 6.63 13.74 -2.99
CA ARG A 15 5.17 13.97 -3.05
C ARG A 15 4.61 13.53 -4.39
N VAL A 16 5.26 13.91 -5.49
CA VAL A 16 4.88 13.47 -6.85
C VAL A 16 4.90 11.95 -6.94
N HIS A 17 5.93 11.29 -6.41
CA HIS A 17 6.01 9.82 -6.40
C HIS A 17 4.81 9.16 -5.70
N HIS A 18 4.30 9.75 -4.61
CA HIS A 18 3.16 9.24 -3.86
C HIS A 18 1.80 9.74 -4.36
N ALA A 19 1.77 10.62 -5.36
CA ALA A 19 0.55 11.18 -5.90
C ALA A 19 -0.10 10.22 -6.92
N VAL A 20 -1.43 10.20 -6.95
CA VAL A 20 -2.21 9.38 -7.89
C VAL A 20 -2.75 10.17 -9.09
N ASN A 21 -2.42 11.47 -9.20
CA ASN A 21 -2.68 12.28 -10.39
C ASN A 21 -2.12 11.61 -11.65
N ASP A 22 -2.80 11.75 -12.79
CA ASP A 22 -2.43 11.05 -14.03
C ASP A 22 -0.98 11.30 -14.46
N ARG A 23 -0.48 12.53 -14.30
CA ARG A 23 0.92 12.85 -14.63
C ARG A 23 1.95 12.31 -13.63
N CYS A 24 1.53 11.97 -12.42
CA CYS A 24 2.41 11.56 -11.32
C CYS A 24 2.57 10.05 -11.22
N VAL A 25 1.66 9.27 -11.82
CA VAL A 25 1.77 7.81 -11.84
C VAL A 25 3.03 7.38 -12.57
N ASP A 26 3.74 6.42 -11.98
CA ASP A 26 4.94 5.85 -12.57
C ASP A 26 6.04 6.91 -12.80
N LYS A 27 6.15 7.87 -11.87
CA LYS A 27 7.17 8.93 -11.85
C LYS A 27 8.01 8.95 -10.58
N ASN A 28 9.17 9.59 -10.68
CA ASN A 28 10.07 9.91 -9.58
C ASN A 28 10.41 8.71 -8.68
N TYR A 29 10.88 7.62 -9.27
CA TYR A 29 11.24 6.37 -8.59
C TYR A 29 12.49 6.46 -7.72
N GLY A 30 13.36 7.43 -7.96
CA GLY A 30 14.61 7.61 -7.23
C GLY A 30 14.39 7.85 -5.75
N GLY A 31 14.78 6.90 -4.89
CA GLY A 31 14.62 7.02 -3.44
C GLY A 31 15.60 7.99 -2.76
N ILE A 32 16.78 8.22 -3.35
CA ILE A 32 17.80 9.16 -2.84
C ILE A 32 18.23 10.16 -3.92
N LEU A 33 18.55 9.66 -5.12
CA LEU A 33 18.98 10.49 -6.24
C LEU A 33 17.90 10.52 -7.33
N ILE A 34 17.52 11.73 -7.75
CA ILE A 34 16.51 11.95 -8.80
C ILE A 34 17.14 11.96 -10.22
N VAL A 35 18.47 11.92 -10.30
CA VAL A 35 19.20 11.92 -11.56
C VAL A 35 18.80 10.75 -12.45
N TRP A 36 18.49 9.59 -11.86
CA TRP A 36 18.04 8.41 -12.59
C TRP A 36 16.72 8.67 -13.32
N ASP A 37 15.75 9.30 -12.65
CA ASP A 37 14.48 9.65 -13.28
C ASP A 37 14.63 10.65 -14.42
N ARG A 38 15.61 11.56 -14.33
CA ARG A 38 15.94 12.49 -15.41
C ARG A 38 16.61 11.78 -16.58
N LEU A 39 17.51 10.85 -16.31
CA LEU A 39 18.22 10.06 -17.34
C LEU A 39 17.29 9.09 -18.07
N PHE A 40 16.34 8.49 -17.36
CA PHE A 40 15.42 7.47 -17.90
C PHE A 40 14.03 8.01 -18.22
N GLY A 41 13.76 9.31 -18.03
CA GLY A 41 12.53 9.96 -18.46
C GLY A 41 11.30 9.74 -17.57
N SER A 42 11.48 9.27 -16.33
CA SER A 42 10.43 9.17 -15.31
C SER A 42 10.33 10.40 -14.40
N PHE A 43 11.14 11.44 -14.63
CA PHE A 43 11.08 12.66 -13.84
C PHE A 43 9.85 13.53 -14.19
N VAL A 44 9.11 13.95 -13.16
CA VAL A 44 8.05 14.97 -13.24
C VAL A 44 8.20 15.92 -12.06
N GLU A 45 8.11 17.22 -12.33
CA GLU A 45 8.09 18.26 -11.31
C GLU A 45 6.68 18.38 -10.71
N GLU A 46 6.62 18.74 -9.43
CA GLU A 46 5.35 19.10 -8.79
C GLU A 46 4.77 20.34 -9.48
N ASP A 47 3.45 20.33 -9.72
CA ASP A 47 2.77 21.49 -10.32
C ASP A 47 1.83 22.07 -9.27
N ASP A 48 2.07 23.33 -8.94
CA ASP A 48 1.29 24.08 -7.96
C ASP A 48 -0.17 24.29 -8.43
N ALA A 49 -0.43 24.23 -9.73
CA ALA A 49 -1.78 24.36 -10.30
C ALA A 49 -2.64 23.10 -10.14
N GLU A 50 -2.02 21.93 -9.98
CA GLU A 50 -2.71 20.67 -9.74
C GLU A 50 -2.12 19.99 -8.48
N PRO A 51 -2.67 20.27 -7.29
CA PRO A 51 -2.16 19.73 -6.04
C PRO A 51 -2.09 18.20 -6.04
N CYS A 52 -1.05 17.65 -5.41
CA CYS A 52 -0.87 16.20 -5.26
C CYS A 52 -2.03 15.57 -4.48
N VAL A 53 -2.72 14.62 -5.10
CA VAL A 53 -3.73 13.78 -4.44
C VAL A 53 -3.06 12.46 -4.05
N TYR A 54 -3.09 12.13 -2.76
CA TYR A 54 -2.43 10.92 -2.24
C TYR A 54 -3.38 9.73 -2.17
N GLY A 55 -2.81 8.53 -2.28
CA GLY A 55 -3.53 7.28 -2.05
C GLY A 55 -3.10 6.19 -3.01
N THR A 56 -4.03 5.31 -3.32
CA THR A 56 -3.86 4.27 -4.34
C THR A 56 -5.04 4.33 -5.30
N ARG A 57 -4.82 4.01 -6.58
CA ARG A 57 -5.89 3.99 -7.59
C ARG A 57 -6.93 2.89 -7.38
N THR A 58 -6.65 1.96 -6.46
CA THR A 58 -7.57 0.90 -6.03
C THR A 58 -7.58 0.87 -4.51
N PRO A 59 -8.52 1.57 -3.85
CA PRO A 59 -8.49 1.75 -2.42
C PRO A 59 -8.71 0.41 -1.67
N LEU A 60 -7.80 0.08 -0.77
CA LEU A 60 -7.83 -1.13 0.08
C LEU A 60 -9.10 -1.24 0.95
N ARG A 61 -9.60 -0.09 1.44
CA ARG A 61 -10.77 0.03 2.33
C ARG A 61 -10.72 -0.91 3.55
N SER A 62 -9.54 -1.05 4.17
CA SER A 62 -9.34 -1.89 5.35
C SER A 62 -8.13 -1.44 6.17
N TRP A 63 -8.21 -1.62 7.49
CA TRP A 63 -7.07 -1.47 8.41
C TRP A 63 -6.37 -2.78 8.74
N ASN A 64 -6.77 -3.90 8.13
CA ASN A 64 -6.14 -5.19 8.38
C ASN A 64 -4.79 -5.25 7.65
N PRO A 65 -3.65 -5.30 8.36
CA PRO A 65 -2.32 -5.28 7.76
C PRO A 65 -2.01 -6.56 6.97
N VAL A 66 -2.60 -7.69 7.37
CA VAL A 66 -2.47 -8.95 6.62
C VAL A 66 -3.18 -8.83 5.28
N TRP A 67 -4.40 -8.29 5.28
CA TRP A 67 -5.15 -8.06 4.04
C TRP A 67 -4.48 -7.01 3.14
N ALA A 68 -3.92 -5.94 3.71
CA ALA A 68 -3.17 -4.93 2.98
C ALA A 68 -2.04 -5.53 2.11
N ASN A 69 -1.37 -6.57 2.61
CA ASN A 69 -0.30 -7.26 1.90
C ASN A 69 -0.82 -8.36 0.94
N LEU A 70 -1.96 -8.99 1.24
CA LEU A 70 -2.47 -10.13 0.47
C LEU A 70 -3.45 -9.76 -0.64
N GLN A 71 -4.12 -8.60 -0.57
CA GLN A 71 -5.22 -8.27 -1.47
C GLN A 71 -4.84 -8.29 -2.95
N VAL A 72 -3.64 -7.80 -3.30
CA VAL A 72 -3.18 -7.72 -4.70
C VAL A 72 -2.98 -9.13 -5.26
N TYR A 73 -2.40 -10.03 -4.48
CA TYR A 73 -2.25 -11.43 -4.85
C TYR A 73 -3.59 -12.17 -4.93
N ALA A 74 -4.53 -11.85 -4.04
CA ALA A 74 -5.89 -12.39 -4.11
C ALA A 74 -6.62 -11.93 -5.38
N GLU A 75 -6.44 -10.68 -5.81
CA GLU A 75 -6.96 -10.18 -7.08
C GLU A 75 -6.31 -10.85 -8.29
N LEU A 76 -4.98 -10.95 -8.31
CA LEU A 76 -4.23 -11.65 -9.36
C LEU A 76 -4.66 -13.11 -9.47
N TRP A 77 -4.82 -13.80 -8.34
CA TRP A 77 -5.30 -15.17 -8.28
C TRP A 77 -6.73 -15.30 -8.84
N ARG A 78 -7.63 -14.38 -8.48
CA ARG A 78 -9.01 -14.36 -9.01
C ARG A 78 -9.02 -14.18 -10.53
N ASP A 79 -8.23 -13.24 -11.04
CA ASP A 79 -8.15 -13.00 -12.49
C ASP A 79 -7.44 -14.15 -13.22
N SER A 80 -6.44 -14.78 -12.60
CA SER A 80 -5.77 -15.98 -13.13
C SER A 80 -6.73 -17.16 -13.22
N ARG A 81 -7.57 -17.37 -12.21
CA ARG A 81 -8.63 -18.39 -12.28
C ARG A 81 -9.71 -18.10 -13.33
N ARG A 82 -9.97 -16.83 -13.64
CA ARG A 82 -10.96 -16.40 -14.65
C ARG A 82 -10.42 -16.51 -16.08
N ALA A 83 -9.11 -16.41 -16.27
CA ALA A 83 -8.50 -16.54 -17.59
C ALA A 83 -8.67 -17.97 -18.14
N ARG A 84 -9.10 -18.09 -19.40
CA ARG A 84 -9.25 -19.40 -20.07
C ARG A 84 -7.91 -19.99 -20.51
N SER A 85 -7.02 -19.15 -21.03
CA SER A 85 -5.71 -19.55 -21.54
C SER A 85 -4.72 -19.77 -20.39
N TRP A 86 -4.06 -20.93 -20.36
CA TRP A 86 -2.97 -21.20 -19.41
C TRP A 86 -1.81 -20.22 -19.53
N ALA A 87 -1.53 -19.71 -20.73
CA ALA A 87 -0.51 -18.68 -20.92
C ALA A 87 -0.89 -17.40 -20.20
N ASP A 88 -2.15 -16.99 -20.27
CA ASP A 88 -2.64 -15.79 -19.59
C ASP A 88 -2.69 -15.96 -18.06
N LYS A 89 -2.95 -17.19 -17.59
CA LYS A 89 -2.87 -17.52 -16.15
C LYS A 89 -1.48 -17.27 -15.58
N LEU A 90 -0.43 -17.54 -16.35
CA LEU A 90 0.97 -17.33 -15.97
C LEU A 90 1.41 -15.88 -16.22
N ARG A 91 1.05 -15.29 -17.37
CA ARG A 91 1.38 -13.91 -17.71
C ARG A 91 0.88 -12.90 -16.69
N LEU A 92 -0.29 -13.13 -16.08
CA LEU A 92 -0.82 -12.26 -15.02
C LEU A 92 0.18 -12.01 -13.88
N TRP A 93 1.07 -12.96 -13.58
CA TRP A 93 2.06 -12.84 -12.51
C TRP A 93 3.36 -12.14 -12.93
N LEU A 94 3.56 -11.94 -14.22
CA LEU A 94 4.80 -11.40 -14.81
C LEU A 94 4.59 -10.05 -15.50
N MET A 95 3.36 -9.78 -15.94
CA MET A 95 3.00 -8.55 -16.64
C MET A 95 2.91 -7.36 -15.68
N PRO A 96 3.09 -6.13 -16.20
CA PRO A 96 3.03 -4.93 -15.38
C PRO A 96 1.67 -4.77 -14.66
N PRO A 97 1.66 -4.05 -13.52
CA PRO A 97 0.42 -3.74 -12.80
C PRO A 97 -0.66 -3.16 -13.72
N GLY A 98 -1.89 -3.63 -13.55
CA GLY A 98 -3.03 -3.23 -14.37
C GLY A 98 -3.23 -4.05 -15.65
N TRP A 99 -2.24 -4.82 -16.11
CA TRP A 99 -2.46 -5.75 -17.22
C TRP A 99 -3.44 -6.85 -16.83
N ARG A 100 -4.44 -7.09 -17.69
CA ARG A 100 -5.40 -8.17 -17.56
C ARG A 100 -5.66 -8.78 -18.94
N PRO A 101 -5.89 -10.10 -19.05
CA PRO A 101 -6.31 -10.70 -20.31
C PRO A 101 -7.57 -10.01 -20.84
N ALA A 102 -7.62 -9.71 -22.14
CA ALA A 102 -8.71 -8.94 -22.74
C ALA A 102 -10.10 -9.55 -22.45
N GLU A 103 -10.21 -10.87 -22.49
CA GLU A 103 -11.43 -11.60 -22.12
C GLU A 103 -11.85 -11.35 -20.67
N VAL A 104 -10.89 -11.42 -19.73
CA VAL A 104 -11.15 -11.20 -18.30
C VAL A 104 -11.54 -9.75 -18.05
N ALA A 105 -10.89 -8.80 -18.72
CA ALA A 105 -11.23 -7.38 -18.65
C ALA A 105 -12.63 -7.09 -19.22
N GLN A 106 -13.03 -7.76 -20.30
CA GLN A 106 -14.35 -7.59 -20.91
C GLN A 106 -15.47 -8.20 -20.06
N ARG A 107 -15.25 -9.40 -19.51
CA ARG A 107 -16.27 -10.14 -18.75
C ARG A 107 -16.36 -9.72 -17.28
N TRP A 108 -15.27 -9.23 -16.70
CA TRP A 108 -15.21 -8.69 -15.33
C TRP A 108 -14.50 -7.32 -15.34
N PRO A 109 -15.15 -6.27 -15.87
CA PRO A 109 -14.56 -4.95 -15.93
C PRO A 109 -14.28 -4.40 -14.53
N LYS A 110 -13.13 -3.75 -14.36
CA LYS A 110 -12.85 -2.91 -13.18
C LYS A 110 -13.25 -1.47 -13.53
N PRO A 111 -13.83 -0.70 -12.60
CA PRO A 111 -14.15 0.70 -12.84
C PRO A 111 -12.87 1.46 -13.17
N ALA A 112 -12.98 2.45 -14.06
CA ALA A 112 -11.90 3.38 -14.32
C ALA A 112 -11.59 4.16 -13.04
N PHE A 113 -10.32 4.53 -12.86
CA PHE A 113 -9.92 5.40 -11.77
C PHE A 113 -10.51 6.79 -11.99
N ASP A 114 -11.19 7.31 -10.97
CA ASP A 114 -11.71 8.67 -10.93
C ASP A 114 -11.08 9.39 -9.74
N ILE A 115 -10.28 10.40 -10.03
CA ILE A 115 -9.58 11.19 -9.01
C ILE A 115 -10.55 12.05 -8.19
N ALA A 116 -11.66 12.50 -8.78
CA ALA A 116 -12.66 13.31 -8.09
C ALA A 116 -13.49 12.48 -7.09
N GLY A 117 -13.65 11.19 -7.35
CA GLY A 117 -14.36 10.23 -6.50
C GLY A 117 -13.51 9.58 -5.40
N ILE A 118 -12.29 10.06 -5.14
CA ILE A 118 -11.44 9.48 -4.09
C ILE A 118 -12.00 9.81 -2.71
N GLU A 119 -12.47 8.77 -2.03
CA GLU A 119 -12.84 8.83 -0.63
C GLU A 119 -11.72 8.23 0.24
N ARG A 120 -11.23 9.03 1.20
CA ARG A 120 -10.27 8.55 2.18
C ARG A 120 -10.96 7.51 3.07
N TYR A 121 -10.36 6.33 3.18
CA TYR A 121 -10.81 5.34 4.16
C TYR A 121 -10.44 5.83 5.56
N ASP A 122 -11.41 6.40 6.26
CA ASP A 122 -11.24 6.97 7.60
C ASP A 122 -12.41 6.59 8.50
N PRO A 123 -12.53 5.30 8.87
CA PRO A 123 -13.56 4.88 9.80
C PRO A 123 -13.31 5.51 11.17
N GLN A 124 -14.40 5.85 11.86
CA GLN A 124 -14.38 6.52 13.16
C GLN A 124 -14.69 5.51 14.28
N PRO A 125 -13.70 4.76 14.80
CA PRO A 125 -13.93 3.83 15.89
C PRO A 125 -14.28 4.59 17.18
N GLY A 126 -15.05 3.96 18.06
CA GLY A 126 -15.38 4.53 19.36
C GLY A 126 -14.13 4.77 20.23
N ARG A 127 -14.20 5.74 21.15
CA ARG A 127 -13.06 6.18 21.99
C ARG A 127 -12.36 5.02 22.72
N ALA A 128 -13.12 4.03 23.19
CA ALA A 128 -12.56 2.84 23.84
C ALA A 128 -11.65 2.03 22.89
N ALA A 129 -12.09 1.83 21.64
CA ALA A 129 -11.30 1.15 20.63
C ALA A 129 -10.07 1.96 20.21
N GLN A 130 -10.18 3.28 20.15
CA GLN A 130 -9.03 4.17 19.90
C GLN A 130 -7.97 4.03 21.00
N TRP A 131 -8.36 4.12 22.28
CA TRP A 131 -7.42 3.96 23.39
C TRP A 131 -6.82 2.56 23.48
N ALA A 132 -7.61 1.52 23.21
CA ALA A 132 -7.10 0.16 23.12
C ALA A 132 -6.08 0.02 21.96
N ALA A 133 -6.35 0.63 20.80
CA ALA A 133 -5.42 0.63 19.67
C ALA A 133 -4.10 1.35 20.01
N VAL A 134 -4.16 2.50 20.70
CA VAL A 134 -2.97 3.22 21.18
C VAL A 134 -2.15 2.35 22.13
N GLY A 135 -2.79 1.69 23.10
CA GLY A 135 -2.12 0.80 24.04
C GLY A 135 -1.46 -0.40 23.35
N LEU A 136 -2.17 -1.06 22.44
CA LEU A 136 -1.65 -2.17 21.64
C LEU A 136 -0.50 -1.72 20.73
N PHE A 137 -0.58 -0.52 20.15
CA PHE A 137 0.49 0.03 19.32
C PHE A 137 1.75 0.30 20.14
N ALA A 138 1.61 0.91 21.32
CA ALA A 138 2.73 1.12 22.24
C ALA A 138 3.37 -0.22 22.65
N LEU A 139 2.55 -1.24 22.94
CA LEU A 139 3.03 -2.60 23.23
C LEU A 139 3.77 -3.22 22.04
N ALA A 140 3.26 -3.05 20.82
CA ALA A 140 3.90 -3.55 19.60
C ALA A 140 5.26 -2.88 19.36
N VAL A 141 5.36 -1.56 19.56
CA VAL A 141 6.63 -0.81 19.45
C VAL A 141 7.64 -1.26 20.50
N ALA A 142 7.22 -1.38 21.76
CA ALA A 142 8.08 -1.88 22.84
C ALA A 142 8.54 -3.33 22.58
N GLY A 143 7.60 -4.19 22.16
CA GLY A 143 7.85 -5.58 21.80
C GLY A 143 8.83 -5.70 20.63
N LEU A 144 8.67 -4.89 19.58
CA LEU A 144 9.60 -4.83 18.45
C LEU A 144 11.00 -4.40 18.90
N GLY A 145 11.10 -3.36 19.75
CA GLY A 145 12.38 -2.91 20.30
C GLY A 145 13.07 -4.01 21.11
N LEU A 146 12.34 -4.69 22.00
CA LEU A 146 12.87 -5.80 22.78
C LEU A 146 13.28 -6.99 21.91
N PHE A 147 12.46 -7.33 20.90
CA PHE A 147 12.75 -8.38 19.94
C PHE A 147 14.05 -8.07 19.18
N LEU A 148 14.18 -6.89 18.57
CA LEU A 148 15.38 -6.52 17.82
C LEU A 148 16.63 -6.49 18.71
N TRP A 149 16.51 -6.03 19.97
CA TRP A 149 17.61 -6.03 20.93
C TRP A 149 18.08 -7.45 21.29
N HIS A 150 17.15 -8.40 21.45
CA HIS A 150 17.45 -9.76 21.89
C HIS A 150 17.45 -10.80 20.77
N ALA A 151 17.18 -10.44 19.52
CA ALA A 151 16.99 -11.38 18.42
C ALA A 151 18.17 -12.34 18.25
N HIS A 152 19.40 -11.83 18.41
CA HIS A 152 20.64 -12.61 18.34
C HIS A 152 20.77 -13.70 19.44
N ARG A 153 19.96 -13.64 20.50
CA ARG A 153 19.95 -14.61 21.61
C ARG A 153 18.81 -15.62 21.51
N LEU A 154 17.86 -15.40 20.61
CA LEU A 154 16.70 -16.26 20.41
C LEU A 154 17.00 -17.29 19.32
N ASP A 155 16.58 -18.53 19.53
CA ASP A 155 16.57 -19.52 18.46
C ASP A 155 15.52 -19.15 17.38
N PRO A 156 15.58 -19.76 16.18
CA PRO A 156 14.66 -19.43 15.10
C PRO A 156 13.17 -19.65 15.43
N ALA A 157 12.84 -20.60 16.30
CA ALA A 157 11.45 -20.86 16.68
C ALA A 157 10.92 -19.74 17.59
N ALA A 158 11.72 -19.29 18.57
CA ALA A 158 11.41 -18.15 19.41
C ALA A 158 11.34 -16.84 18.61
N GLN A 159 12.22 -16.66 17.62
CA GLN A 159 12.13 -15.52 16.69
C GLN A 159 10.83 -15.54 15.89
N ALA A 160 10.48 -16.68 15.29
CA ALA A 160 9.23 -16.83 14.56
C ALA A 160 7.99 -16.58 15.45
N GLY A 161 8.01 -17.08 16.69
CA GLY A 161 6.97 -16.83 17.68
C GLY A 161 6.82 -15.34 18.01
N ALA A 162 7.93 -14.63 18.25
CA ALA A 162 7.90 -13.20 18.51
C ALA A 162 7.34 -12.41 17.33
N VAL A 163 7.76 -12.74 16.10
CA VAL A 163 7.22 -12.13 14.87
C VAL A 163 5.72 -12.41 14.73
N ALA A 164 5.27 -13.64 15.00
CA ALA A 164 3.85 -14.00 14.94
C ALA A 164 3.02 -13.20 15.95
N VAL A 165 3.52 -12.99 17.17
CA VAL A 165 2.88 -12.14 18.18
C VAL A 165 2.80 -10.69 17.71
N LEU A 166 3.87 -10.13 17.15
CA LEU A 166 3.86 -8.75 16.62
C LEU A 166 2.85 -8.59 15.48
N ILE A 167 2.79 -9.54 14.55
CA ILE A 167 1.78 -9.55 13.47
C ILE A 167 0.37 -9.63 14.06
N ALA A 168 0.15 -10.49 15.08
CA ALA A 168 -1.15 -10.62 15.73
C ALA A 168 -1.58 -9.33 16.44
N LEU A 169 -0.66 -8.62 17.09
CA LEU A 169 -0.93 -7.31 17.71
C LEU A 169 -1.32 -6.27 16.66
N LEU A 170 -0.58 -6.18 15.55
CA LEU A 170 -0.91 -5.26 14.45
C LEU A 170 -2.25 -5.61 13.80
N TRP A 171 -2.52 -6.91 13.61
CA TRP A 171 -3.80 -7.38 13.12
C TRP A 171 -4.95 -7.00 14.07
N LEU A 172 -4.77 -7.18 15.38
CA LEU A 172 -5.77 -6.85 16.39
C LEU A 172 -6.09 -5.35 16.40
N ILE A 173 -5.07 -4.48 16.29
CA ILE A 173 -5.26 -3.04 16.13
C ILE A 173 -6.17 -2.75 14.94
N GLY A 174 -5.89 -3.34 13.77
CA GLY A 174 -6.75 -3.22 12.60
C GLY A 174 -8.17 -3.72 12.86
N ALA A 175 -8.32 -4.89 13.49
CA ALA A 175 -9.62 -5.51 13.77
C ALA A 175 -10.51 -4.66 14.70
N ILE A 176 -9.96 -4.01 15.71
CA ILE A 176 -10.74 -3.17 16.64
C ILE A 176 -11.04 -1.77 16.11
N THR A 177 -10.25 -1.29 15.12
CA THR A 177 -10.42 0.03 14.51
C THR A 177 -11.21 -0.01 13.20
N GLN A 178 -11.43 -1.20 12.64
CA GLN A 178 -12.24 -1.38 11.44
C GLN A 178 -13.76 -1.21 11.77
N PRO A 179 -14.57 -0.63 10.86
CA PRO A 179 -16.02 -0.62 11.01
C PRO A 179 -16.55 -2.03 11.18
N ARG A 180 -17.47 -2.23 12.13
CA ARG A 180 -18.24 -3.47 12.20
C ARG A 180 -19.14 -3.54 10.97
N ALA A 181 -19.15 -4.68 10.29
CA ALA A 181 -20.12 -4.96 9.23
C ALA A 181 -21.53 -4.84 9.84
N GLY A 182 -22.28 -3.79 9.43
CA GLY A 182 -23.62 -3.49 9.94
C GLY A 182 -23.84 -2.05 10.45
N ALA A 183 -22.80 -1.20 10.51
CA ALA A 183 -22.95 0.21 10.93
C ALA A 183 -23.15 1.20 9.76
N ALA A 184 -23.36 0.70 8.54
CA ALA A 184 -23.82 1.48 7.39
C ALA A 184 -25.28 1.09 7.12
N GLY A 185 -26.20 1.78 7.79
CA GLY A 185 -27.64 1.76 7.55
C GLY A 185 -28.13 3.19 7.46
#